data_AF-A0A0F9NQ08-F1
#
_entry.id   AF-A0A0F9NQ08-F1
#
_cell.length_a   1.000
_cell.length_b   1.000
_cell.length_c   1.000
_cell.angle_alpha   90.00
_cell.angle_beta   90.00
_cell.angle_gamma   90.00
#
_symmetry.space_group_name_H-M   'P 1'
#
loop_
_entity.id
_entity.type
_entity.pdbx_description
1 polymer ?
#
loop_
_entity_poly.entity_id
_entity_poly.type
_entity_poly.pdbx_seq_one_letter_code
_entity_poly.pdbx_strand_id
1 'polypeptide(L)'
;MSTQQDDMLASMGDLGKRLGLIFRDIGIVEKIIDEMKEKHPMFTDVIDASFPFLQQAHLRHLSPMVYEHHCREILQRVIDNEDPREMTKAECMVIIMEGSLLAPLSQDYGYLYTLLFKELPIDLVGDEDFVKSLEWARPSHPKAHEEVWGVLSRKFKKHPLNIRQDVPWKKRKI
;
A
#
# COMPACT_ATOMS: atom_id res chain seq x y z
N MET A 1 5.20 11.30 -42.49
CA MET A 1 6.45 10.64 -42.06
C MET A 1 6.95 11.12 -40.69
N SER A 2 6.55 12.28 -40.14
CA SER A 2 6.98 12.68 -38.78
C SER A 2 6.33 11.88 -37.65
N THR A 3 5.07 11.45 -37.82
CA THR A 3 4.27 10.75 -36.80
C THR A 3 4.92 9.47 -36.26
N GLN A 4 5.61 8.70 -37.12
CA GLN A 4 6.20 7.41 -36.73
C GLN A 4 7.50 7.56 -35.91
N GLN A 5 8.25 8.65 -36.10
CA GLN A 5 9.41 8.98 -35.26
C GLN A 5 8.96 9.54 -33.91
N ASP A 6 7.93 10.39 -33.90
CA ASP A 6 7.36 10.97 -32.68
C ASP A 6 6.76 9.90 -31.77
N ASP A 7 6.06 8.91 -32.34
CA ASP A 7 5.50 7.75 -31.60
C ASP A 7 6.61 6.87 -30.99
N MET A 8 7.73 6.68 -31.72
CA MET A 8 8.86 5.88 -31.23
C MET A 8 9.59 6.58 -30.07
N LEU A 9 9.79 7.89 -30.17
CA LEU A 9 10.37 8.73 -29.10
C LEU A 9 9.47 8.75 -27.86
N ALA A 10 8.15 8.85 -28.03
CA ALA A 10 7.18 8.78 -26.94
C ALA A 10 7.20 7.41 -26.24
N SER A 11 7.26 6.32 -27.00
CA SER A 11 7.36 4.95 -26.48
C SER A 11 8.64 4.70 -25.68
N MET A 12 9.79 5.18 -26.18
CA MET A 12 11.06 5.10 -25.44
C MET A 12 11.02 5.93 -24.13
N GLY A 13 10.38 7.10 -24.17
CA GLY A 13 10.16 7.92 -22.98
C GLY A 13 9.30 7.23 -21.93
N ASP A 14 8.23 6.53 -22.34
CA ASP A 14 7.36 5.77 -21.43
C ASP A 14 8.10 4.57 -20.82
N LEU A 15 8.89 3.84 -21.62
CA LEU A 15 9.72 2.75 -21.13
C LEU A 15 10.73 3.22 -20.08
N GLY A 16 11.44 4.33 -20.36
CA GLY A 16 12.40 4.91 -19.42
C GLY A 16 11.77 5.27 -18.08
N LYS A 17 10.57 5.88 -18.10
CA LYS A 17 9.80 6.19 -16.88
C LYS A 17 9.42 4.93 -16.10
N ARG A 18 8.91 3.89 -16.78
CA ARG A 18 8.53 2.63 -16.14
C ARG A 18 9.72 1.93 -15.50
N LEU A 19 10.87 1.89 -16.18
CA LEU A 19 12.11 1.33 -15.64
C LEU A 19 12.59 2.11 -14.41
N GLY A 20 12.52 3.45 -14.46
CA GLY A 20 12.86 4.30 -13.32
C GLY A 20 12.02 3.98 -12.07
N LEU A 21 10.71 3.75 -12.24
CA LEU A 21 9.83 3.34 -11.14
C LEU A 21 10.22 1.97 -10.59
N ILE A 22 10.50 0.99 -11.46
CA ILE A 22 10.89 -0.36 -11.04
C ILE A 22 12.19 -0.33 -10.23
N PHE A 23 13.23 0.38 -10.70
CA PHE A 23 14.50 0.44 -9.97
C PHE A 23 14.37 1.16 -8.63
N ARG A 24 13.57 2.22 -8.58
CA ARG A 24 13.24 2.89 -7.31
C ARG A 24 12.58 1.92 -6.34
N ASP A 25 11.58 1.17 -6.80
CA ASP A 25 10.85 0.22 -5.95
C ASP A 25 11.75 -0.94 -5.46
N ILE A 26 12.66 -1.42 -6.31
CA ILE A 26 13.66 -2.43 -5.92
C ILE A 26 14.54 -1.89 -4.80
N GLY A 27 15.09 -0.69 -4.95
CA GLY A 27 15.95 -0.10 -3.92
C GLY A 27 15.23 0.13 -2.59
N ILE A 28 13.94 0.48 -2.63
CA ILE A 28 13.09 0.56 -1.42
C ILE A 28 12.92 -0.81 -0.76
N VAL A 29 12.57 -1.83 -1.56
CA VAL A 29 12.34 -3.18 -1.05
C VAL A 29 13.59 -3.76 -0.42
N GLU A 30 14.75 -3.62 -1.07
CA GLU A 30 16.04 -4.09 -0.56
C GLU A 30 16.36 -3.44 0.79
N LYS A 31 16.27 -2.11 0.88
CA LYS A 31 16.48 -1.37 2.13
C LYS A 31 15.59 -1.89 3.25
N ILE A 32 14.30 -2.09 2.98
CA ILE A 32 13.35 -2.56 4.00
C ILE A 32 13.64 -4.00 4.41
N ILE A 33 13.98 -4.88 3.46
CA ILE A 33 14.35 -6.27 3.76
C ILE A 33 15.55 -6.29 4.70
N ASP A 34 16.58 -5.50 4.42
CA ASP A 34 17.78 -5.43 5.26
C ASP A 34 17.47 -4.93 6.67
N GLU A 35 16.69 -3.85 6.79
CA GLU A 35 16.25 -3.34 8.09
C GLU A 35 15.40 -4.35 8.88
N MET A 36 14.52 -5.09 8.21
CA MET A 36 13.67 -6.09 8.87
C MET A 36 14.47 -7.33 9.28
N LYS A 37 15.46 -7.75 8.50
CA LYS A 37 16.39 -8.83 8.87
C LYS A 37 17.24 -8.46 10.06
N GLU A 38 17.74 -7.22 10.12
CA GLU A 38 18.51 -6.71 11.26
C GLU A 38 17.67 -6.73 12.54
N LYS A 39 16.40 -6.30 12.46
CA LYS A 39 15.46 -6.31 13.61
C LYS A 39 14.98 -7.71 13.99
N HIS A 40 14.88 -8.63 13.03
CA HIS A 40 14.32 -9.97 13.20
C HIS A 40 15.26 -11.05 12.66
N PRO A 41 16.46 -11.23 13.25
CA PRO A 41 17.48 -12.13 12.72
C PRO A 41 17.05 -13.59 12.65
N MET A 42 16.08 -14.01 13.47
CA MET A 42 15.52 -15.37 13.45
C MET A 42 14.55 -15.64 12.29
N PHE A 43 14.17 -14.61 11.53
CA PHE A 43 13.17 -14.68 10.47
C PHE A 43 13.75 -14.34 9.09
N THR A 44 15.07 -14.34 8.91
CA THR A 44 15.74 -13.94 7.67
C THR A 44 15.25 -14.72 6.45
N ASP A 45 15.19 -16.05 6.53
CA ASP A 45 14.76 -16.92 5.43
C ASP A 45 13.30 -16.65 5.04
N VAL A 46 12.50 -16.35 6.04
CA VAL A 46 11.07 -16.04 5.92
C VAL A 46 10.88 -14.67 5.25
N ILE A 47 11.69 -13.69 5.64
CA ILE A 47 11.70 -12.35 5.04
C ILE A 47 12.14 -12.44 3.57
N ASP A 48 13.19 -13.19 3.26
CA ASP A 48 13.65 -13.38 1.88
C ASP A 48 12.60 -14.08 1.01
N ALA A 49 11.98 -15.14 1.53
CA ALA A 49 10.92 -15.85 0.82
C ALA A 49 9.67 -15.00 0.54
N SER A 50 9.53 -13.85 1.20
CA SER A 50 8.37 -12.96 1.05
C SER A 50 8.49 -11.91 -0.05
N PHE A 51 9.66 -11.80 -0.69
CA PHE A 51 9.90 -10.87 -1.80
C PHE A 51 8.80 -10.87 -2.89
N PRO A 52 8.22 -12.03 -3.29
CA PRO A 52 7.12 -12.04 -4.25
C PRO A 52 5.88 -11.28 -3.81
N PHE A 53 5.63 -11.09 -2.52
CA PHE A 53 4.47 -10.33 -2.01
C PHE A 53 4.70 -8.82 -2.06
N LEU A 54 5.95 -8.35 -2.09
CA LEU A 54 6.29 -6.92 -2.03
C LEU A 54 6.10 -6.18 -3.36
N GLN A 55 6.05 -6.92 -4.47
CA GLN A 55 6.00 -6.32 -5.80
C GLN A 55 4.58 -5.88 -6.19
N GLN A 56 4.25 -4.61 -5.98
CA GLN A 56 2.88 -4.12 -6.14
C GLN A 56 2.77 -2.98 -7.16
N ALA A 57 2.43 -3.37 -8.39
CA ALA A 57 2.40 -2.48 -9.55
C ALA A 57 1.45 -1.28 -9.40
N HIS A 58 0.36 -1.44 -8.64
CA HIS A 58 -0.67 -0.42 -8.49
C HIS A 58 -0.29 0.69 -7.49
N LEU A 59 0.66 0.43 -6.57
CA LEU A 59 1.17 1.44 -5.64
C LEU A 59 2.34 2.25 -6.22
N ARG A 60 2.89 1.86 -7.38
CA ARG A 60 4.09 2.48 -7.96
C ARG A 60 3.92 3.95 -8.33
N HIS A 61 2.69 4.34 -8.62
CA HIS A 61 2.36 5.72 -9.00
C HIS A 61 2.33 6.67 -7.79
N LEU A 62 2.40 6.12 -6.58
CA LEU A 62 2.28 6.86 -5.33
C LEU A 62 3.65 7.25 -4.78
N SER A 63 3.62 7.99 -3.69
CA SER A 63 4.82 8.36 -2.93
C SER A 63 5.61 7.11 -2.51
N PRO A 64 6.95 7.14 -2.60
CA PRO A 64 7.83 6.10 -2.05
C PRO A 64 7.44 5.65 -0.64
N MET A 65 7.02 6.58 0.21
CA MET A 65 6.66 6.27 1.60
C MET A 65 5.42 5.39 1.75
N VAL A 66 4.43 5.51 0.85
CA VAL A 66 3.25 4.63 0.85
C VAL A 66 3.69 3.21 0.54
N TYR A 67 4.57 3.08 -0.46
CA TYR A 67 5.14 1.80 -0.84
C TYR A 67 6.04 1.23 0.27
N GLU A 68 6.82 2.06 0.95
CA GLU A 68 7.60 1.64 2.12
C GLU A 68 6.71 1.06 3.23
N HIS A 69 5.64 1.77 3.59
CA HIS A 69 4.71 1.30 4.63
C HIS A 69 4.03 -0.01 4.22
N HIS A 70 3.62 -0.11 2.95
CA HIS A 70 3.08 -1.35 2.39
C HIS A 70 4.06 -2.53 2.57
N CYS A 71 5.33 -2.35 2.17
CA CYS A 71 6.35 -3.38 2.31
C CYS A 71 6.58 -3.78 3.76
N ARG A 72 6.67 -2.81 4.68
CA ARG A 72 6.82 -3.09 6.12
C ARG A 72 5.65 -3.89 6.69
N GLU A 73 4.43 -3.53 6.32
CA GLU A 73 3.23 -4.23 6.80
C GLU A 73 3.19 -5.69 6.31
N ILE A 74 3.55 -5.95 5.05
CA ILE A 74 3.66 -7.32 4.52
C ILE A 74 4.70 -8.11 5.29
N LEU A 75 5.91 -7.56 5.47
CA LEU A 75 6.99 -8.26 6.16
C LEU A 75 6.64 -8.55 7.62
N GLN A 76 6.00 -7.60 8.30
CA GLN A 76 5.53 -7.78 9.67
C GLN A 76 4.51 -8.93 9.76
N ARG A 77 3.51 -8.96 8.87
CA ARG A 77 2.54 -10.07 8.79
C ARG A 77 3.21 -11.41 8.57
N VAL A 78 4.21 -11.46 7.69
CA VAL A 78 4.97 -12.67 7.41
C VAL A 78 5.74 -13.15 8.64
N ILE A 79 6.31 -12.24 9.44
CA ILE A 79 6.96 -12.55 10.72
C ILE A 79 5.92 -13.09 11.71
N ASP A 80 4.78 -12.42 11.82
CA ASP A 80 3.67 -12.77 12.72
C ASP A 80 2.85 -14.00 12.27
N ASN A 81 3.25 -14.64 11.16
CA ASN A 81 2.59 -15.81 10.57
C ASN A 81 1.13 -15.54 10.17
N GLU A 82 0.85 -14.30 9.79
CA GLU A 82 -0.38 -13.84 9.18
C GLU A 82 -0.33 -13.99 7.65
N ASP A 83 -1.47 -13.82 6.98
CA ASP A 83 -1.52 -13.95 5.52
C ASP A 83 -1.08 -12.62 4.85
N PRO A 84 0.06 -12.60 4.13
CA PRO A 84 0.56 -11.38 3.48
C PRO A 84 -0.30 -10.91 2.32
N ARG A 85 -1.24 -11.76 1.84
CA ARG A 85 -2.13 -11.44 0.72
C ARG A 85 -3.36 -10.65 1.16
N GLU A 86 -3.56 -10.47 2.46
CA GLU A 86 -4.60 -9.57 2.94
C GLU A 86 -4.29 -8.12 2.57
N MET A 87 -5.31 -7.30 2.38
CA MET A 87 -5.11 -5.89 2.02
C MET A 87 -4.39 -5.14 3.15
N THR A 88 -3.36 -4.39 2.80
CA THR A 88 -2.61 -3.48 3.68
C THR A 88 -3.34 -2.16 3.91
N LYS A 89 -2.95 -1.43 4.96
CA LYS A 89 -3.47 -0.09 5.23
C LYS A 89 -3.17 0.88 4.10
N ALA A 90 -1.97 0.78 3.51
CA ALA A 90 -1.57 1.56 2.35
C ALA A 90 -2.50 1.35 1.15
N GLU A 91 -2.84 0.10 0.83
CA GLU A 91 -3.78 -0.23 -0.25
C GLU A 91 -5.19 0.27 0.06
N CYS A 92 -5.65 0.12 1.31
CA CYS A 92 -6.95 0.62 1.75
C CYS A 92 -7.07 2.14 1.55
N MET A 93 -6.04 2.87 1.95
CA MET A 93 -5.98 4.33 1.79
C MET A 93 -6.12 4.74 0.32
N VAL A 94 -5.42 4.04 -0.58
CA VAL A 94 -5.45 4.33 -2.02
C VAL A 94 -6.83 4.12 -2.59
N ILE A 95 -7.50 3.03 -2.21
CA ILE A 95 -8.87 2.76 -2.65
C ILE A 95 -9.83 3.83 -2.16
N ILE A 96 -9.70 4.25 -0.90
CA ILE A 96 -10.55 5.31 -0.34
C ILE A 96 -10.26 6.64 -1.06
N MET A 97 -8.99 6.95 -1.34
CA MET A 97 -8.57 8.12 -2.11
C MET A 97 -9.16 8.10 -3.53
N GLU A 98 -8.97 7.03 -4.29
CA GLU A 98 -9.51 6.87 -5.64
C GLU A 98 -11.05 6.92 -5.65
N GLY A 99 -11.69 6.26 -4.68
CA GLY A 99 -13.14 6.31 -4.49
C GLY A 99 -13.64 7.73 -4.21
N SER A 100 -12.88 8.52 -3.43
CA SER A 100 -13.22 9.91 -3.12
C SER A 100 -13.22 10.84 -4.33
N LEU A 101 -12.44 10.50 -5.38
CA LEU A 101 -12.42 11.26 -6.64
C LEU A 101 -13.68 11.02 -7.48
N LEU A 102 -14.34 9.87 -7.29
CA LEU A 102 -15.55 9.49 -8.02
C LEU A 102 -16.81 9.99 -7.31
N ALA A 103 -16.82 9.96 -5.99
CA ALA A 103 -17.94 10.43 -5.17
C ALA A 103 -17.44 10.95 -3.81
N PRO A 104 -18.11 11.96 -3.22
CA PRO A 104 -17.78 12.40 -1.87
C PRO A 104 -17.80 11.24 -0.89
N LEU A 105 -16.77 11.15 -0.05
CA LEU A 105 -16.73 10.15 1.01
C LEU A 105 -17.86 10.42 2.00
N SER A 106 -18.53 9.35 2.44
CA SER A 106 -19.36 9.46 3.65
C SER A 106 -18.46 9.81 4.84
N GLN A 107 -19.06 10.43 5.86
CA GLN A 107 -18.36 10.83 7.10
C GLN A 107 -17.51 9.70 7.72
N ASP A 108 -17.98 8.45 7.72
CA ASP A 108 -17.25 7.32 8.31
C ASP A 108 -16.05 6.86 7.48
N TYR A 109 -16.18 6.87 6.15
CA TYR A 109 -15.04 6.64 5.24
C TYR A 109 -14.03 7.79 5.32
N GLY A 110 -14.49 9.04 5.48
CA GLY A 110 -13.63 10.20 5.72
C GLY A 110 -12.85 10.06 7.03
N TYR A 111 -13.51 9.61 8.11
CA TYR A 111 -12.83 9.39 9.38
C TYR A 111 -11.82 8.23 9.33
N LEU A 112 -12.20 7.11 8.70
CA LEU A 112 -11.26 6.00 8.48
C LEU A 112 -10.06 6.46 7.65
N TYR A 113 -10.28 7.25 6.61
CA TYR A 113 -9.21 7.86 5.81
C TYR A 113 -8.25 8.66 6.72
N THR A 114 -8.77 9.57 7.55
CA THR A 114 -7.96 10.35 8.49
C THR A 114 -7.16 9.48 9.46
N LEU A 115 -7.74 8.40 9.98
CA LEU A 115 -7.03 7.48 10.88
C LEU A 115 -5.90 6.74 10.17
N LEU A 116 -6.16 6.20 8.97
CA LEU A 116 -5.13 5.53 8.16
C LEU A 116 -4.01 6.50 7.79
N PHE A 117 -4.33 7.77 7.52
CA PHE A 117 -3.35 8.82 7.27
C PHE A 117 -2.46 9.11 8.48
N LYS A 118 -3.00 9.12 9.70
CA LYS A 118 -2.21 9.35 10.93
C LYS A 118 -1.18 8.25 11.22
N GLU A 119 -1.45 7.04 10.74
CA GLU A 119 -0.52 5.92 10.88
C GLU A 119 0.57 5.92 9.79
N LEU A 120 0.41 6.74 8.74
CA LEU A 120 1.39 6.94 7.69
C LEU A 120 2.24 8.20 7.99
N PRO A 121 3.47 8.30 7.44
CA PRO A 121 4.34 9.44 7.71
C PRO A 121 3.68 10.79 7.37
N ILE A 122 3.87 11.80 8.22
CA ILE A 122 3.22 13.13 8.10
C ILE A 122 3.55 13.84 6.77
N ASP A 123 4.69 13.51 6.17
CA ASP A 123 5.15 14.07 4.90
C ASP A 123 4.25 13.69 3.70
N LEU A 124 3.31 12.74 3.90
CA LEU A 124 2.29 12.33 2.93
C LEU A 124 1.01 13.17 3.00
N VAL A 125 0.84 13.95 4.07
CA VAL A 125 -0.47 14.41 4.53
C VAL A 125 -0.75 15.85 4.11
N GLY A 126 0.21 16.55 3.51
CA GLY A 126 0.17 18.01 3.52
C GLY A 126 0.53 18.52 4.91
N ASP A 127 0.59 19.84 5.08
CA ASP A 127 1.05 20.41 6.35
C ASP A 127 0.07 20.11 7.50
N GLU A 128 0.48 20.37 8.75
CA GLU A 128 -0.33 20.15 9.96
C GLU A 128 -1.78 20.69 9.84
N ASP A 129 -1.99 21.75 9.08
CA ASP A 129 -3.28 22.38 8.86
C ASP A 129 -4.21 21.52 8.02
N PHE A 130 -3.70 20.68 7.11
CA PHE A 130 -4.52 19.66 6.45
C PHE A 130 -4.97 18.59 7.45
N VAL A 131 -4.07 18.12 8.32
CA VAL A 131 -4.42 17.15 9.38
C VAL A 131 -5.48 17.73 10.33
N LYS A 132 -5.33 18.99 10.74
CA LYS A 132 -6.30 19.72 11.55
C LYS A 132 -7.61 19.93 10.79
N SER A 133 -7.54 20.20 9.48
CA SER A 133 -8.73 20.30 8.65
C SER A 133 -9.53 19.00 8.66
N LEU A 134 -8.91 17.83 8.81
CA LEU A 134 -9.62 16.56 8.88
C LEU A 134 -10.28 16.28 10.24
N GLU A 135 -10.14 17.15 11.25
CA GLU A 135 -10.82 17.01 12.54
C GLU A 135 -12.36 17.12 12.45
N TRP A 136 -12.91 17.64 11.34
CA TRP A 136 -14.36 17.61 11.09
C TRP A 136 -14.90 16.19 10.93
N ALA A 137 -14.06 15.24 10.52
CA ALA A 137 -14.44 13.84 10.40
C ALA A 137 -14.50 13.22 11.80
N ARG A 138 -15.54 13.51 12.59
CA ARG A 138 -15.90 12.64 13.71
C ARG A 138 -16.65 11.44 13.16
N PRO A 139 -16.43 10.22 13.69
CA PRO A 139 -17.24 9.08 13.26
C PRO A 139 -18.71 9.32 13.62
N SER A 140 -19.61 8.81 12.79
CA SER A 140 -21.06 8.88 13.04
C SER A 140 -21.46 8.14 14.33
N HIS A 141 -20.69 7.12 14.73
CA HIS A 141 -20.83 6.40 16.00
C HIS A 141 -19.48 5.86 16.51
N PRO A 142 -19.36 5.52 17.82
CA PRO A 142 -18.17 4.87 18.36
C PRO A 142 -17.84 3.62 17.54
N LYS A 143 -16.57 3.46 17.15
CA LYS A 143 -16.04 2.34 16.35
C LYS A 143 -16.51 2.24 14.89
N ALA A 144 -17.17 3.25 14.32
CA ALA A 144 -17.54 3.23 12.90
C ALA A 144 -16.35 2.93 11.97
N HIS A 145 -15.17 3.47 12.26
CA HIS A 145 -13.93 3.16 11.52
C HIS A 145 -13.52 1.68 11.61
N GLU A 146 -13.66 1.02 12.76
CA GLU A 146 -13.36 -0.42 12.92
C GLU A 146 -14.35 -1.26 12.09
N GLU A 147 -15.62 -0.85 12.05
CA GLU A 147 -16.64 -1.53 11.25
C GLU A 147 -16.42 -1.34 9.76
N VAL A 148 -16.14 -0.11 9.30
CA VAL A 148 -15.80 0.18 7.90
C VAL A 148 -14.54 -0.57 7.51
N TRP A 149 -13.49 -0.55 8.34
CA TRP A 149 -12.29 -1.36 8.14
C TRP A 149 -12.65 -2.84 8.02
N GLY A 150 -13.42 -3.38 8.96
CA GLY A 150 -13.84 -4.78 8.94
C GLY A 150 -14.69 -5.14 7.72
N VAL A 151 -15.52 -4.23 7.19
CA VAL A 151 -16.28 -4.43 5.95
C VAL A 151 -15.34 -4.44 4.75
N LEU A 152 -14.44 -3.46 4.63
CA LEU A 152 -13.46 -3.39 3.55
C LEU A 152 -12.57 -4.63 3.56
N SER A 153 -11.92 -4.94 4.69
CA SER A 153 -11.06 -6.11 4.82
C SER A 153 -11.80 -7.41 4.48
N ARG A 154 -13.07 -7.59 4.89
CA ARG A 154 -13.86 -8.78 4.51
C ARG A 154 -14.24 -8.80 3.03
N LYS A 155 -14.64 -7.66 2.47
CA LYS A 155 -15.01 -7.55 1.06
C LYS A 155 -13.80 -7.86 0.17
N PHE A 156 -12.61 -7.38 0.55
CA PHE A 156 -11.37 -7.67 -0.16
C PHE A 156 -10.81 -9.07 0.11
N LYS A 157 -11.08 -9.69 1.26
CA LYS A 157 -10.82 -11.14 1.43
C LYS A 157 -11.65 -11.99 0.46
N LYS A 158 -12.90 -11.60 0.20
CA LYS A 158 -13.81 -12.31 -0.72
C LYS A 158 -13.58 -11.95 -2.20
N HIS A 159 -13.24 -10.70 -2.45
CA HIS A 159 -12.99 -10.12 -3.77
C HIS A 159 -11.70 -9.34 -3.70
N PRO A 160 -10.54 -10.02 -3.65
CA PRO A 160 -9.25 -9.35 -3.69
C PRO A 160 -9.25 -8.46 -4.93
N LEU A 161 -8.96 -7.16 -4.74
CA LEU A 161 -8.30 -6.45 -5.82
C LEU A 161 -7.08 -7.30 -6.13
N ASN A 162 -6.90 -7.64 -7.40
CA ASN A 162 -6.18 -8.81 -7.89
C ASN A 162 -4.68 -8.80 -7.53
N ILE A 163 -4.38 -8.95 -6.24
CA ILE A 163 -3.11 -8.62 -5.62
C ILE A 163 -2.55 -9.95 -5.13
N ARG A 164 -1.88 -10.62 -6.05
CA ARG A 164 -1.01 -11.77 -5.78
C ARG A 164 -1.64 -12.98 -5.09
N GLN A 165 -2.93 -13.23 -5.32
CA GLN A 165 -3.54 -14.51 -4.91
C GLN A 165 -2.95 -15.73 -5.64
N ASP A 166 -2.31 -15.49 -6.79
CA ASP A 166 -1.52 -16.49 -7.53
C ASP A 166 -0.23 -16.88 -6.82
N VAL A 167 0.26 -16.07 -5.87
CA VAL A 167 1.41 -16.43 -5.04
C VAL A 167 0.93 -17.34 -3.90
N PRO A 168 1.38 -18.61 -3.84
CA PRO A 168 0.95 -19.53 -2.81
C PRO A 168 1.49 -19.10 -1.43
N TRP A 169 0.60 -19.04 -0.44
CA TRP A 169 0.95 -18.85 0.96
C TRP A 169 0.33 -19.95 1.81
N LYS A 170 1.10 -20.45 2.78
CA LYS A 170 0.63 -21.38 3.81
C LYS A 170 1.14 -20.91 5.15
N LYS A 171 0.24 -20.82 6.13
CA LYS A 171 0.64 -20.57 7.53
C LYS A 171 1.63 -21.65 7.97
N ARG A 172 2.72 -21.20 8.58
CA ARG A 172 3.72 -22.09 9.19
C ARG A 172 3.10 -22.74 10.41
N LYS A 173 3.38 -24.03 10.63
CA LYS A 173 3.14 -24.68 11.92
C LYS A 173 4.29 -24.25 12.82
N ILE A 174 4.00 -23.41 13.80
CA ILE A 174 4.93 -22.97 14.85
C ILE A 174 4.82 -23.98 16.00
#